data_AF-A0A9W7ICE2-F1
#
_entry.id   AF-A0A9W7ICE2-F1
#
_cell.length_a   1.000
_cell.length_b   1.000
_cell.length_c   1.000
_cell.angle_alpha   90.00
_cell.angle_beta   90.00
_cell.angle_gamma   90.00
#
_symmetry.space_group_name_H-M   'P 1'
#
loop_
_entity.id
_entity.type
_entity.pdbx_description
1 polymer ?
#
loop_
_entity_poly.entity_id
_entity_poly.type
_entity_poly.pdbx_seq_one_letter_code
_entity_poly.pdbx_strand_id
1 'polypeptide(L)'
;MGDNFHEQNLSIRYVTSIYWSITTLTTVGYGDLHPVNAHGIIFDTFYMLFNLRLTMYLIGNMTNLVVHGTSRTRIFRDTIQAASSFAQRNQFPARLREHMLAHLCLRYRSNFEGQQQQETLNSLPEAIRSSISHYLFYSLVDNMYLSVGFPMTCFFSWSRK
;
A
#
# COMPACT_ATOMS: atom_id res chain seq x y z
N MET A 1 32.81 3.19 -37.05
CA MET A 1 31.46 3.63 -37.48
C MET A 1 31.40 5.17 -37.58
N GLY A 2 32.42 5.82 -38.15
CA GLY A 2 32.74 7.23 -37.85
C GLY A 2 32.17 8.30 -38.79
N ASP A 3 31.93 8.02 -40.07
CA ASP A 3 31.87 9.14 -41.04
C ASP A 3 30.51 9.40 -41.71
N ASN A 4 29.44 8.66 -41.37
CA ASN A 4 28.13 8.80 -42.04
C ASN A 4 26.94 9.05 -41.09
N PHE A 5 27.14 9.30 -39.80
CA PHE A 5 26.01 9.48 -38.86
C PHE A 5 25.18 10.75 -39.17
N HIS A 6 25.82 11.79 -39.71
CA HIS A 6 25.14 13.01 -40.13
C HIS A 6 24.36 12.86 -41.45
N GLU A 7 24.77 11.92 -42.31
CA GLU A 7 24.16 11.62 -43.61
C GLU A 7 22.97 10.64 -43.51
N GLN A 8 22.73 10.04 -42.33
CA GLN A 8 21.64 9.10 -42.13
C GLN A 8 20.28 9.79 -41.98
N ASN A 9 19.23 9.08 -42.40
CA ASN A 9 17.83 9.48 -42.22
C ASN A 9 17.57 9.90 -40.76
N LEU A 10 16.84 11.01 -40.59
CA LEU A 10 16.54 11.60 -39.29
C LEU A 10 15.96 10.58 -38.29
N SER A 11 15.07 9.69 -38.76
CA SER A 11 14.49 8.63 -37.93
C SER A 11 15.52 7.71 -37.31
N ILE A 12 16.57 7.34 -38.07
CA ILE A 12 17.64 6.44 -37.60
C ILE A 12 18.47 7.15 -36.52
N ARG A 13 18.74 8.44 -36.69
CA ARG A 13 19.46 9.26 -35.71
C ARG A 13 18.68 9.38 -34.41
N TYR A 14 17.38 9.65 -34.47
CA TYR A 14 16.51 9.69 -33.29
C TYR A 14 16.45 8.35 -32.55
N VAL A 15 16.25 7.25 -33.28
CA VAL A 15 16.20 5.90 -32.70
C VAL A 15 17.54 5.56 -32.04
N THR A 16 18.67 5.93 -32.66
CA THR A 16 20.01 5.68 -32.10
C THR A 16 20.25 6.50 -30.83
N SER A 17 19.84 7.77 -30.79
CA SER A 17 19.95 8.59 -29.58
C SER A 17 19.06 8.08 -28.44
N ILE A 18 17.85 7.63 -28.74
CA ILE A 18 16.94 7.02 -27.75
C ILE A 18 17.51 5.69 -27.26
N TYR A 19 18.04 4.87 -28.17
CA TYR A 19 18.71 3.61 -27.82
C TYR A 19 19.82 3.86 -26.81
N TRP A 20 20.75 4.79 -27.10
CA TRP A 20 21.83 5.15 -26.18
C TRP A 20 21.32 5.61 -24.81
N SER A 21 20.31 6.50 -24.81
CA SER A 21 19.67 7.00 -23.58
C SER A 21 19.08 5.87 -22.75
N ILE A 22 18.34 4.94 -23.37
CA ILE A 22 17.70 3.81 -22.68
C ILE A 22 18.76 2.83 -22.18
N THR A 23 19.76 2.46 -22.98
CA THR A 23 20.82 1.52 -22.56
C THR A 23 21.63 2.05 -21.39
N THR A 24 21.81 3.37 -21.33
CA THR A 24 22.48 4.06 -20.23
C THR A 24 21.58 4.14 -18.99
N LEU A 25 20.31 4.55 -19.15
CA LEU A 25 19.33 4.60 -18.06
C LEU A 25 19.10 3.22 -17.41
N THR A 26 19.04 2.16 -18.22
CA THR A 26 18.88 0.78 -17.76
C THR A 26 20.17 0.15 -17.27
N THR A 27 21.28 0.89 -17.28
CA THR A 27 22.62 0.43 -16.86
C THR A 27 23.14 -0.82 -17.60
N VAL A 28 22.63 -1.08 -18.81
CA VAL A 28 23.09 -2.21 -19.64
C VAL A 28 24.47 -1.92 -20.22
N GLY A 29 24.68 -0.70 -20.74
CA GLY A 29 25.99 -0.18 -21.12
C GLY A 29 26.78 -1.04 -22.11
N TYR A 30 26.26 -1.26 -23.32
CA TYR A 30 26.85 -2.19 -24.30
C TYR A 30 28.27 -1.84 -24.79
N GLY A 31 28.77 -0.61 -24.59
CA GLY A 31 30.11 -0.26 -25.08
C GLY A 31 30.14 0.33 -26.51
N ASP A 32 29.01 0.39 -27.21
CA ASP A 32 28.95 0.72 -28.65
C ASP A 32 28.95 2.23 -28.95
N LEU A 33 28.34 3.04 -28.09
CA LEU A 33 28.22 4.48 -28.24
C LEU A 33 28.76 5.20 -27.00
N HIS A 34 29.97 5.76 -27.11
CA HIS A 34 30.70 6.38 -25.99
C HIS A 34 31.24 7.75 -26.38
N PRO A 35 31.18 8.74 -25.48
CA PRO A 35 31.74 10.06 -25.75
C PRO A 35 33.27 9.97 -25.81
N VAL A 36 33.85 10.33 -26.96
CA VAL A 36 35.32 10.43 -27.12
C VAL A 36 35.83 11.84 -26.74
N ASN A 37 34.96 12.85 -26.79
CA ASN A 37 35.33 14.24 -26.55
C ASN A 37 35.25 14.61 -25.05
N ALA A 38 36.17 15.45 -24.56
CA ALA A 38 36.25 15.84 -23.15
C ALA A 38 34.94 16.46 -22.62
N HIS A 39 34.29 17.32 -23.40
CA HIS A 39 32.98 17.88 -23.05
C HIS A 39 31.86 16.83 -23.03
N GLY A 40 31.93 15.83 -23.92
CA GLY A 40 30.96 14.73 -23.96
C GLY A 40 31.08 13.82 -22.74
N ILE A 41 32.31 13.56 -22.27
CA ILE A 41 32.57 12.77 -21.07
C ILE A 41 32.01 13.45 -19.81
N ILE A 42 32.17 14.77 -19.69
CA ILE A 42 31.61 15.54 -18.57
C ILE A 42 30.08 15.47 -18.58
N PHE A 43 29.45 15.67 -19.75
CA PHE A 43 28.00 15.56 -19.89
C PHE A 43 27.48 14.16 -19.52
N ASP A 44 28.14 13.11 -20.03
CA ASP A 44 27.78 11.73 -19.74
C ASP A 44 27.93 11.38 -18.25
N THR A 45 28.97 11.90 -17.60
CA THR A 45 29.17 11.71 -16.16
C THR A 45 28.01 12.30 -15.35
N PHE A 46 27.56 13.52 -15.67
CA PHE A 46 26.40 14.13 -15.00
C PHE A 46 25.10 13.38 -15.32
N TYR A 47 24.94 12.95 -16.57
CA TYR A 47 23.80 12.15 -17.00
C TYR A 47 23.72 10.83 -16.22
N MET A 48 24.83 10.09 -16.10
CA MET A 48 24.92 8.85 -15.31
C MET A 48 24.54 9.08 -13.83
N LEU A 49 25.05 10.14 -13.20
CA LEU A 49 24.70 10.47 -11.82
C LEU A 49 23.20 10.77 -11.64
N PHE A 50 22.60 11.47 -12.61
CA PHE A 50 21.17 11.74 -12.60
C PHE A 50 20.34 10.46 -12.80
N ASN A 51 20.73 9.59 -13.74
CA ASN A 51 20.07 8.31 -13.96
C ASN A 51 20.11 7.41 -12.72
N LEU A 52 21.25 7.38 -12.01
CA LEU A 52 21.36 6.62 -10.77
C LEU A 52 20.38 7.14 -9.71
N ARG A 53 20.31 8.46 -9.54
CA ARG A 53 19.38 9.10 -8.59
C ARG A 53 17.92 8.80 -8.97
N LEU A 54 17.56 8.92 -10.25
CA LEU A 54 16.23 8.60 -10.75
C LEU A 54 15.86 7.14 -10.49
N THR A 55 16.74 6.21 -10.83
CA THR A 55 16.49 4.77 -10.68
C THR A 55 16.29 4.40 -9.22
N MET A 56 17.12 4.92 -8.32
CA MET A 56 16.95 4.71 -6.88
C MET A 56 15.64 5.30 -6.35
N TYR A 57 15.27 6.50 -6.82
CA TYR A 57 14.00 7.10 -6.46
C TYR A 57 12.80 6.27 -6.95
N LEU A 58 12.84 5.80 -8.20
CA LEU A 58 11.79 4.96 -8.77
C LEU A 58 11.66 3.64 -8.01
N ILE A 59 12.76 2.94 -7.75
CA ILE A 59 12.77 1.70 -6.97
C ILE A 59 12.24 1.94 -5.55
N GLY A 60 12.63 3.04 -4.91
CA GLY A 60 12.15 3.41 -3.58
C GLY A 60 10.64 3.62 -3.55
N ASN A 61 10.09 4.37 -4.51
CA ASN A 61 8.64 4.59 -4.62
C ASN A 61 7.89 3.30 -4.94
N MET A 62 8.42 2.47 -5.85
CA MET A 62 7.83 1.18 -6.18
C MET A 62 7.82 0.23 -4.98
N THR A 63 8.92 0.16 -4.23
CA THR A 63 9.01 -0.62 -3.00
C THR A 63 8.01 -0.10 -1.98
N ASN A 64 7.91 1.21 -1.81
CA ASN A 64 6.96 1.81 -0.87
C ASN A 64 5.51 1.48 -1.25
N LEU A 65 5.18 1.56 -2.54
CA LEU A 65 3.86 1.19 -3.06
C LEU A 65 3.55 -0.30 -2.84
N VAL A 66 4.49 -1.20 -3.16
CA VAL A 66 4.33 -2.65 -2.97
C VAL A 66 4.22 -2.99 -1.48
N VAL A 67 5.01 -2.35 -0.64
CA VAL A 67 4.93 -2.49 0.82
C VAL A 67 3.56 -1.99 1.28
N HIS A 68 3.07 -0.82 0.88
CA HIS A 68 1.73 -0.37 1.29
C HIS A 68 0.61 -1.30 0.80
N GLY A 69 0.69 -1.77 -0.45
CA GLY A 69 -0.27 -2.70 -1.03
C GLY A 69 -0.26 -4.08 -0.35
N THR A 70 0.92 -4.59 0.00
CA THR A 70 1.10 -5.97 0.50
C THR A 70 1.22 -6.05 2.01
N SER A 71 1.55 -4.95 2.70
CA SER A 71 1.74 -4.92 4.17
C SER A 71 0.50 -5.40 4.90
N ARG A 72 -0.68 -5.04 4.39
CA ARG A 72 -1.95 -5.43 5.00
C ARG A 72 -2.09 -6.95 5.03
N THR A 73 -1.92 -7.62 3.89
CA THR A 73 -1.97 -9.09 3.79
C THR A 73 -0.80 -9.76 4.52
N ARG A 74 0.38 -9.14 4.51
CA ARG A 74 1.58 -9.63 5.22
C ARG A 74 1.35 -9.68 6.73
N ILE A 75 0.86 -8.59 7.33
CA ILE A 75 0.56 -8.53 8.77
C ILE A 75 -0.48 -9.60 9.15
N PHE A 76 -1.51 -9.79 8.33
CA PHE A 76 -2.49 -10.85 8.54
C PHE A 76 -1.85 -12.24 8.56
N ARG A 77 -1.06 -12.56 7.52
CA ARG A 77 -0.36 -13.85 7.44
C ARG A 77 0.59 -14.05 8.62
N ASP A 78 1.37 -13.04 8.96
CA ASP A 78 2.33 -13.11 10.08
C ASP A 78 1.60 -13.34 11.42
N THR A 79 0.46 -12.66 11.64
CA THR A 79 -0.35 -12.83 12.85
C THR A 79 -0.96 -14.23 12.93
N ILE A 80 -1.53 -14.73 11.83
CA ILE A 80 -2.10 -16.08 11.74
C ILE A 80 -1.02 -17.14 11.96
N GLN A 81 0.16 -16.95 11.37
CA GLN A 81 1.29 -17.86 11.52
C GLN A 81 1.83 -17.86 12.95
N ALA A 82 1.94 -16.70 13.59
CA ALA A 82 2.33 -16.58 14.99
C ALA A 82 1.32 -17.26 15.92
N ALA A 83 0.02 -17.01 15.73
CA ALA A 83 -1.05 -17.64 16.49
C ALA A 83 -1.08 -19.16 16.31
N SER A 84 -0.91 -19.65 15.08
CA SER A 84 -0.82 -21.08 14.79
C SER A 84 0.40 -21.72 15.46
N SER A 85 1.55 -21.06 15.42
CA SER A 85 2.79 -21.53 16.06
C SER A 85 2.65 -21.59 17.59
N PHE A 86 1.99 -20.60 18.19
CA PHE A 86 1.68 -20.58 19.62
C PHE A 86 0.73 -21.72 20.02
N ALA A 87 -0.31 -21.96 19.22
CA ALA A 87 -1.25 -23.05 19.45
C ALA A 87 -0.59 -24.44 19.35
N GLN A 88 0.37 -24.61 18.44
CA GLN A 88 1.12 -25.85 18.31
C GLN A 88 2.09 -26.06 19.48
N ARG A 89 2.81 -25.01 19.91
CA ARG A 89 3.74 -25.10 21.05
C ARG A 89 3.03 -25.47 22.35
N ASN A 90 1.83 -24.94 22.55
CA ASN A 90 1.03 -25.23 23.75
C ASN A 90 0.10 -26.45 23.59
N GLN A 91 0.25 -27.23 22.51
CA GLN A 91 -0.53 -28.45 22.24
C GLN A 91 -2.05 -28.27 22.33
N PHE A 92 -2.59 -27.18 21.78
CA PHE A 92 -4.04 -27.01 21.76
C PHE A 92 -4.72 -28.08 20.89
N PRO A 93 -5.87 -28.62 21.33
CA PRO A 93 -6.66 -29.54 20.51
C PRO A 93 -7.09 -28.85 19.22
N ALA A 94 -7.12 -29.61 18.11
CA ALA A 94 -7.32 -29.08 16.76
C ALA A 94 -8.57 -28.17 16.63
N ARG A 95 -9.65 -28.51 17.33
CA ARG A 95 -10.90 -27.73 17.39
C ARG A 95 -10.72 -26.31 17.95
N LEU A 96 -9.94 -26.16 19.02
CA LEU A 96 -9.73 -24.84 19.65
C LEU A 96 -8.85 -23.95 18.78
N ARG A 97 -7.84 -24.55 18.14
CA ARG A 97 -6.98 -23.86 17.17
C ARG A 97 -7.78 -23.37 15.96
N GLU A 98 -8.62 -24.22 15.39
CA GLU A 98 -9.49 -23.85 14.26
C GLU A 98 -10.44 -22.71 14.63
N HIS A 99 -11.07 -22.79 15.81
CA HIS A 99 -11.96 -21.73 16.28
C HIS A 99 -11.21 -20.39 16.50
N MET A 100 -10.01 -20.43 17.07
CA MET A 100 -9.17 -19.25 17.27
C MET A 100 -8.75 -18.62 15.94
N LEU A 101 -8.30 -19.42 14.97
CA LEU A 101 -7.90 -18.94 13.65
C LEU A 101 -9.10 -18.40 12.86
N ALA A 102 -10.25 -19.09 12.91
CA ALA A 102 -11.49 -18.61 12.30
C ALA A 102 -11.93 -17.27 12.88
N HIS A 103 -11.86 -17.10 14.21
CA HIS A 103 -12.16 -15.83 14.86
C HIS A 103 -11.17 -14.73 14.46
N LEU A 104 -9.87 -15.02 14.37
CA LEU A 104 -8.89 -14.06 13.87
C LEU A 104 -9.15 -13.67 12.41
N CYS A 105 -9.49 -14.62 11.54
CA CYS A 105 -9.84 -14.37 10.14
C CYS A 105 -11.07 -13.46 10.02
N LEU A 106 -12.14 -13.77 10.77
CA LEU A 106 -13.35 -12.95 10.79
C LEU A 106 -13.10 -11.56 11.35
N ARG A 107 -12.33 -11.44 12.44
CA ARG A 107 -11.98 -10.15 13.03
C ARG A 107 -11.09 -9.32 12.12
N TYR A 108 -10.18 -9.93 11.36
CA TYR A 108 -9.39 -9.22 10.36
C TYR A 108 -10.27 -8.71 9.22
N ARG A 109 -11.22 -9.53 8.75
CA ARG A 109 -12.21 -9.12 7.73
C ARG A 109 -13.10 -7.98 8.20
N SER A 110 -13.64 -8.07 9.43
CA SER A 110 -14.47 -7.01 10.00
C SER A 110 -13.67 -5.75 10.33
N ASN A 111 -12.41 -5.86 10.79
CA ASN A 111 -11.53 -4.72 10.97
C ASN A 111 -11.14 -4.07 9.64
N PHE A 112 -11.05 -4.83 8.54
CA PHE A 112 -10.76 -4.27 7.22
C PHE A 112 -11.87 -3.29 6.77
N GLU A 113 -13.13 -3.68 6.96
CA GLU A 113 -14.29 -2.84 6.68
C GLU A 113 -14.48 -1.75 7.75
N GLY A 114 -14.32 -2.10 9.03
CA GLY A 114 -14.53 -1.22 10.17
C GLY A 114 -13.45 -0.16 10.38
N GLN A 115 -12.18 -0.44 10.08
CA GLN A 115 -11.10 0.54 10.22
C GLN A 115 -11.22 1.65 9.17
N GLN A 116 -11.56 1.31 7.93
CA GLN A 116 -11.83 2.31 6.89
C GLN A 116 -13.05 3.16 7.26
N GLN A 117 -14.09 2.55 7.83
CA GLN A 117 -15.24 3.28 8.34
C GLN A 117 -14.88 4.17 9.52
N GLN A 118 -14.07 3.73 10.48
CA GLN A 118 -13.73 4.50 11.68
C GLN A 118 -12.79 5.68 11.38
N GLU A 119 -11.80 5.52 10.48
CA GLU A 119 -10.94 6.62 10.02
C GLU A 119 -11.75 7.67 9.26
N THR A 120 -12.69 7.21 8.42
CA THR A 120 -13.65 8.10 7.77
C THR A 120 -14.54 8.77 8.81
N LEU A 121 -15.16 8.05 9.74
CA LEU A 121 -16.04 8.59 10.78
C LEU A 121 -15.34 9.60 11.71
N ASN A 122 -14.05 9.40 11.98
CA ASN A 122 -13.22 10.29 12.82
C ASN A 122 -12.75 11.53 12.06
N SER A 123 -12.66 11.48 10.72
CA SER A 123 -12.44 12.66 9.88
C SER A 123 -13.71 13.52 9.74
N LEU A 124 -14.89 12.98 10.07
CA LEU A 124 -16.14 13.72 10.04
C LEU A 124 -16.33 14.56 11.32
N PRO A 125 -16.87 15.79 11.20
CA PRO A 125 -17.23 16.63 12.36
C PRO A 125 -18.20 15.92 13.32
N GLU A 126 -18.06 16.18 14.63
CA GLU A 126 -18.87 15.54 15.66
C GLU A 126 -20.39 15.67 15.44
N ALA A 127 -20.85 16.77 14.85
CA ALA A 127 -22.26 16.99 14.55
C ALA A 127 -22.83 15.92 13.60
N ILE A 128 -22.07 15.53 12.57
CA ILE A 128 -22.51 14.53 11.58
C ILE A 128 -22.42 13.12 12.17
N ARG A 129 -21.39 12.85 12.98
CA ARG A 129 -21.24 11.59 13.72
C ARG A 129 -22.41 11.35 14.69
N SER A 130 -22.85 12.41 15.38
CA SER A 130 -24.01 12.37 16.28
C SER A 130 -25.31 12.05 15.52
N SER A 131 -25.54 12.70 14.37
CA SER A 131 -26.72 12.43 13.54
C SER A 131 -26.73 11.02 12.95
N ILE A 132 -25.59 10.51 12.48
CA ILE A 132 -25.47 9.13 11.96
C ILE A 132 -25.70 8.11 13.08
N SER A 133 -25.09 8.31 14.26
CA SER A 133 -25.29 7.44 15.42
C SER A 133 -26.75 7.40 15.82
N HIS A 134 -27.42 8.54 15.84
CA HIS A 134 -28.84 8.61 16.15
C HIS A 134 -29.66 7.83 15.12
N TYR A 135 -29.40 7.99 13.83
CA TYR A 135 -30.16 7.30 12.78
C TYR A 135 -29.95 5.78 12.80
N LEU A 136 -28.72 5.31 13.03
CA LEU A 136 -28.37 3.89 13.01
C LEU A 136 -28.88 3.15 14.27
N PHE A 137 -28.80 3.80 15.44
CA PHE A 137 -29.30 3.21 16.69
C PHE A 137 -30.82 3.32 16.84
N TYR A 138 -31.47 4.36 16.30
CA TYR A 138 -32.92 4.53 16.47
C TYR A 138 -33.71 3.34 15.89
N SER A 139 -33.32 2.83 14.73
CA SER A 139 -33.96 1.66 14.10
C SER A 139 -33.72 0.33 14.84
N LEU A 140 -32.55 0.20 15.50
CA LEU A 140 -32.19 -0.98 16.30
C LEU A 140 -32.88 -0.98 17.67
N VAL A 141 -33.02 0.20 18.30
CA VAL A 141 -33.63 0.37 19.61
C VAL A 141 -35.16 0.25 19.53
N ASP A 142 -35.78 0.71 18.44
CA ASP A 142 -37.23 0.59 18.21
C ASP A 142 -37.68 -0.88 18.07
N ASN A 143 -36.83 -1.74 17.50
CA ASN A 143 -37.10 -3.18 17.39
C ASN A 143 -36.78 -4.00 18.65
N MET A 144 -36.18 -3.37 19.68
CA MET A 144 -35.97 -4.03 20.96
C MET A 144 -37.19 -3.83 21.86
N TYR A 145 -38.00 -4.88 22.02
CA TYR A 145 -39.13 -4.96 22.97
C TYR A 145 -38.78 -4.71 24.45
N LEU A 146 -37.51 -4.42 24.76
CA LEU A 146 -37.01 -4.14 26.11
C LEU A 146 -37.11 -2.65 26.51
N SER A 147 -37.49 -1.76 25.59
CA SER A 147 -37.58 -0.31 25.78
C SER A 147 -38.85 0.16 26.53
N VAL A 148 -39.72 -0.76 26.95
CA VAL A 148 -40.93 -0.42 27.74
C VAL A 148 -40.59 -0.01 29.19
N GLY A 149 -39.37 -0.26 29.67
CA GLY A 149 -39.03 -0.08 31.10
C GLY A 149 -37.87 0.85 31.44
N PHE A 150 -37.07 1.35 30.49
CA PHE A 150 -35.86 2.12 30.80
C PHE A 150 -35.88 3.51 30.14
N PRO A 151 -35.69 4.61 30.91
CA PRO A 151 -35.64 5.95 30.35
C PRO A 151 -34.43 6.10 29.40
N MET A 152 -34.70 6.63 28.20
CA MET A 152 -33.78 6.81 27.06
C MET A 152 -32.43 7.49 27.41
N THR A 153 -32.38 8.20 28.54
CA THR A 153 -31.20 8.91 29.05
C THR A 153 -30.09 7.97 29.54
N CYS A 154 -30.43 6.75 29.98
CA CYS A 154 -29.44 5.80 30.51
C CYS A 154 -28.69 5.05 29.40
N PHE A 155 -29.38 4.75 28.29
CA PHE A 155 -28.80 4.03 27.15
C PHE A 155 -27.71 4.85 26.43
N PHE A 156 -27.90 6.16 26.32
CA PHE A 156 -26.92 7.07 25.74
C PHE A 156 -25.66 7.24 26.59
N SER A 157 -25.78 7.07 27.91
CA SER A 157 -24.65 7.07 28.86
C SER A 157 -23.85 5.76 28.79
N TRP A 158 -24.52 4.62 28.57
CA TRP A 158 -23.86 3.32 28.43
C TRP A 158 -23.13 3.16 27.10
N SER A 159 -23.67 3.68 26.00
CA SER A 159 -23.03 3.62 24.67
C SER A 159 -21.77 4.50 24.53
N ARG A 160 -21.46 5.37 25.50
CA ARG A 160 -20.32 6.30 25.45
C ARG A 160 -19.14 5.84 26.32
N LYS A 161 -19.19 4.63 26.88
CA LYS A 161 -18.15 4.04 27.74
C LYS A 161 -17.62 2.74 27.13
#